data_AF-A0A8H8D587-F1
#
_entry.id   AF-A0A8H8D587-F1
#
_cell.length_a   1.000
_cell.length_b   1.000
_cell.length_c   1.000
_cell.angle_alpha   90.00
_cell.angle_beta   90.00
_cell.angle_gamma   90.00
#
_symmetry.space_group_name_H-M   'P 1'
#
loop_
_entity.id
_entity.type
_entity.pdbx_description
1 polymer ?
#
loop_
_entity_poly.entity_id
_entity_poly.type
_entity_poly.pdbx_seq_one_letter_code
_entity_poly.pdbx_strand_id
1 'polypeptide(L)'
;MGTLNLQRAPVPIQATMSSHRHQSSLEGILDFSEPFSLRLQQSDSARSLLDIFIKDYGLERATERGYKPAKLIHATLDYISSKDSFLTLLFTFLHENLAGVTSNITLALSYFEDFSSWEPATRSGVRGALEEFADYMVTQFFLPLRGSSVKTPQPTPTSLSTIQASTTTGTKQRISVLRHNCLVRDHHRCVVTRKFDITEARMRLARDKKLHG
;
A
#
# COMPACT_ATOMS: atom_id res chain seq x y z
N MET A 1 -63.27 -37.37 19.62
CA MET A 1 -61.87 -36.96 19.39
C MET A 1 -61.69 -35.60 20.04
N GLY A 2 -60.84 -35.32 21.01
CA GLY A 2 -59.81 -36.03 21.77
C GLY A 2 -59.23 -34.95 22.71
N THR A 3 -59.11 -35.28 23.99
CA THR A 3 -58.69 -34.43 25.11
C THR A 3 -57.21 -34.02 25.04
N LEU A 4 -56.85 -32.85 25.59
CA LEU A 4 -55.93 -32.67 26.73
C LEU A 4 -55.40 -31.21 26.86
N ASN A 5 -55.62 -30.65 28.05
CA ASN A 5 -54.86 -29.54 28.62
C ASN A 5 -53.38 -29.94 28.80
N LEU A 6 -52.43 -29.00 28.67
CA LEU A 6 -51.37 -28.85 29.67
C LEU A 6 -50.59 -27.52 29.54
N GLN A 7 -50.47 -26.86 30.69
CA GLN A 7 -49.57 -25.82 31.14
C GLN A 7 -48.15 -25.80 30.50
N ARG A 8 -47.59 -24.61 30.20
CA ARG A 8 -46.13 -24.43 30.20
C ARG A 8 -45.67 -23.03 30.65
N ALA A 9 -44.67 -23.09 31.52
CA ALA A 9 -43.99 -22.08 32.35
C ALA A 9 -43.29 -20.92 31.59
N PRO A 10 -42.88 -19.84 32.29
CA PRO A 10 -42.02 -18.79 31.73
C PRO A 10 -40.59 -19.32 31.55
N VAL A 11 -40.00 -19.08 30.37
CA VAL A 11 -38.62 -19.44 30.04
C VAL A 11 -37.73 -18.18 30.17
N PRO A 12 -36.50 -18.29 30.70
CA PRO A 12 -35.72 -17.16 31.18
C PRO A 12 -35.04 -16.37 30.06
N ILE A 13 -34.80 -15.10 30.36
CA ILE A 13 -33.87 -14.22 29.66
C ILE A 13 -32.46 -14.82 29.77
N GLN A 14 -31.87 -15.23 28.65
CA GLN A 14 -30.43 -15.38 28.53
C GLN A 14 -29.93 -14.52 27.37
N ALA A 15 -29.40 -13.36 27.77
CA ALA A 15 -28.52 -12.55 26.96
C ALA A 15 -27.17 -13.26 26.83
N THR A 16 -26.85 -13.79 25.65
CA THR A 16 -25.48 -13.87 25.15
C THR A 16 -25.52 -13.71 23.65
N MET A 17 -25.74 -12.49 23.17
CA MET A 17 -25.24 -12.11 21.84
C MET A 17 -23.72 -12.03 21.96
N SER A 18 -23.05 -13.16 21.75
CA SER A 18 -21.67 -13.17 21.31
C SER A 18 -21.65 -12.41 20.00
N SER A 19 -21.32 -11.11 20.07
CA SER A 19 -21.03 -10.30 18.90
C SER A 19 -19.71 -10.82 18.33
N HIS A 20 -19.81 -11.92 17.57
CA HIS A 20 -18.80 -12.30 16.61
C HIS A 20 -18.78 -11.18 15.58
N ARG A 21 -18.04 -10.12 15.90
CA ARG A 21 -17.69 -9.04 14.99
C ARG A 21 -17.19 -9.72 13.74
N HIS A 22 -17.98 -9.65 12.68
CA HIS A 22 -17.62 -10.09 11.34
C HIS A 22 -16.20 -9.61 11.08
N GLN A 23 -15.23 -10.53 11.07
CA GLN A 23 -14.07 -10.35 10.21
C GLN A 23 -14.61 -10.61 8.81
N SER A 24 -15.25 -9.59 8.23
CA SER A 24 -15.51 -9.55 6.80
C SER A 24 -14.14 -9.58 6.17
N SER A 25 -13.75 -10.74 5.64
CA SER A 25 -12.52 -10.80 4.89
C SER A 25 -12.70 -9.97 3.63
N LEU A 26 -11.66 -9.23 3.24
CA LEU A 26 -11.69 -8.41 2.03
C LEU A 26 -11.70 -9.29 0.77
N GLU A 27 -11.54 -10.61 0.91
CA GLU A 27 -11.60 -11.56 -0.19
C GLU A 27 -12.98 -11.64 -0.88
N GLY A 28 -14.06 -11.20 -0.22
CA GLY A 28 -15.38 -11.08 -0.87
C GLY A 28 -15.61 -9.76 -1.62
N ILE A 29 -14.72 -8.77 -1.43
CA ILE A 29 -14.79 -7.45 -2.07
C ILE A 29 -13.74 -7.34 -3.19
N LEU A 30 -12.61 -8.02 -3.03
CA LEU A 30 -11.52 -8.05 -3.99
C LEU A 30 -11.58 -9.36 -4.77
N ASP A 31 -11.97 -9.27 -6.03
CA ASP A 31 -11.89 -10.40 -6.96
C ASP A 31 -10.42 -10.65 -7.31
N PHE A 32 -9.86 -11.74 -6.77
CA PHE A 32 -8.51 -12.21 -7.07
C PHE A 32 -8.49 -13.25 -8.20
N SER A 33 -9.61 -13.49 -8.88
CA SER A 33 -9.71 -14.50 -9.94
C SER A 33 -9.00 -14.09 -11.23
N GLU A 34 -8.88 -12.78 -11.50
CA GLU A 34 -8.06 -12.26 -12.58
C GLU A 34 -6.68 -11.85 -12.06
N PRO A 35 -5.58 -12.39 -12.60
CA PRO A 35 -4.28 -11.81 -12.33
C PRO A 35 -4.29 -10.37 -12.87
N PHE A 36 -3.83 -9.40 -12.06
CA PHE A 36 -3.56 -8.01 -12.46
C PHE A 36 -2.37 -7.92 -13.45
N SER A 37 -2.32 -8.84 -14.40
CA SER A 37 -1.26 -9.02 -15.38
C SER A 37 -1.78 -8.56 -16.73
N LEU A 38 -0.92 -7.90 -17.48
CA LEU A 38 -1.25 -7.51 -18.84
C LEU A 38 -1.32 -8.76 -19.70
N ARG A 39 -2.10 -8.71 -20.79
CA ARG A 39 -1.94 -9.72 -21.84
C ARG A 39 -0.49 -9.68 -22.31
N LEU A 40 0.10 -10.83 -22.64
CA LEU A 40 1.51 -10.94 -23.03
C LEU A 40 1.92 -9.88 -24.07
N GLN A 41 1.09 -9.72 -25.12
CA GLN A 41 1.27 -8.71 -26.16
C GLN A 41 1.29 -7.26 -25.61
N GLN A 42 0.43 -6.94 -24.64
CA GLN A 42 0.39 -5.63 -24.02
C GLN A 42 1.62 -5.38 -23.14
N SER A 43 2.08 -6.40 -22.39
CA SER A 43 3.32 -6.31 -21.61
C SER A 43 4.53 -6.06 -22.51
N ASP A 44 4.66 -6.81 -23.61
CA ASP A 44 5.76 -6.67 -24.56
C ASP A 44 5.75 -5.32 -25.26
N SER A 45 4.56 -4.85 -25.67
CA SER A 45 4.39 -3.52 -26.29
C SER A 45 4.73 -2.40 -25.31
N ALA A 46 4.26 -2.50 -24.06
CA ALA A 46 4.55 -1.52 -23.02
C ALA A 46 6.05 -1.43 -22.70
N ARG A 47 6.74 -2.57 -22.60
CA ARG A 47 8.19 -2.61 -22.39
C ARG A 47 8.94 -1.98 -23.56
N SER A 48 8.58 -2.36 -24.78
CA SER A 48 9.21 -1.82 -25.99
C SER A 48 9.03 -0.31 -26.10
N LEU A 49 7.83 0.21 -25.80
CA LEU A 49 7.57 1.65 -25.77
C LEU A 49 8.36 2.36 -24.68
N LEU A 50 8.46 1.77 -23.48
CA LEU A 50 9.27 2.34 -22.41
C LEU A 50 10.75 2.46 -22.82
N ASP A 51 11.30 1.44 -23.47
CA ASP A 51 12.68 1.47 -23.96
C ASP A 51 12.88 2.59 -24.99
N ILE A 52 11.91 2.79 -25.89
CA ILE A 52 11.90 3.88 -26.86
C ILE A 52 11.86 5.24 -26.15
N PHE A 53 10.98 5.40 -25.15
CA PHE A 53 10.85 6.63 -24.39
C PHE A 53 12.12 6.98 -23.61
N ILE A 54 12.73 6.00 -22.95
CA ILE A 54 13.98 6.19 -22.20
C ILE A 54 15.12 6.56 -23.15
N LYS A 55 15.19 5.92 -24.32
CA LYS A 55 16.19 6.25 -25.35
C LYS A 55 16.01 7.66 -25.89
N ASP A 56 14.77 8.09 -26.15
CA ASP A 56 14.46 9.44 -26.60
C ASP A 56 14.74 10.50 -25.52
N TYR A 57 14.38 10.23 -24.27
CA TYR A 57 14.57 11.15 -23.16
C TYR A 57 16.05 11.29 -22.77
N GLY A 58 16.79 10.18 -22.78
CA GLY A 58 18.18 10.06 -22.32
C GLY A 58 18.26 9.62 -20.86
N LEU A 59 18.73 8.40 -20.62
CA LEU A 59 18.78 7.77 -19.29
C LEU A 59 19.50 8.60 -18.22
N GLU A 60 20.59 9.27 -18.60
CA GLU A 60 21.44 10.03 -17.68
C GLU A 60 21.04 11.51 -17.54
N ARG A 61 19.98 11.95 -18.23
CA ARG A 61 19.47 13.31 -18.13
C ARG A 61 18.89 13.56 -16.74
N ALA A 62 19.39 14.61 -16.10
CA ALA A 62 18.92 15.05 -14.79
C ALA A 62 18.00 16.27 -14.91
N THR A 63 17.03 16.37 -14.00
CA THR A 63 16.21 17.58 -13.82
C THR A 63 16.96 18.62 -13.01
N GLU A 64 16.40 19.83 -12.92
CA GLU A 64 16.91 20.89 -12.03
C GLU A 64 16.99 20.45 -10.56
N ARG A 65 16.17 19.47 -10.15
CA ARG A 65 16.19 18.89 -8.80
C ARG A 65 17.31 17.87 -8.58
N GLY A 66 18.14 17.61 -9.59
CA GLY A 66 19.36 16.79 -9.50
C GLY A 66 19.15 15.28 -9.60
N TYR A 67 17.91 14.79 -9.65
CA TYR A 67 17.63 13.37 -9.92
C TYR A 67 17.42 13.11 -11.42
N LYS A 68 17.51 11.84 -11.82
CA LYS A 68 17.39 11.37 -13.21
C LYS A 68 16.05 10.65 -13.40
N PRO A 69 15.03 11.26 -14.02
CA PRO A 69 13.67 10.72 -14.12
C PRO A 69 13.60 9.36 -14.81
N ALA A 70 14.16 9.26 -16.03
CA ALA A 70 14.15 8.02 -16.79
C ALA A 70 14.86 6.88 -16.04
N LYS A 71 15.98 7.18 -15.39
CA LYS A 71 16.71 6.21 -14.57
C LYS A 71 15.91 5.75 -13.35
N LEU A 72 15.19 6.66 -12.70
CA LEU A 72 14.31 6.32 -11.58
C LEU A 72 13.17 5.39 -12.02
N ILE A 73 12.50 5.71 -13.13
CA ILE A 73 11.41 4.90 -13.69
C ILE A 73 11.92 3.51 -14.07
N HIS A 74 13.02 3.43 -14.82
CA HIS A 74 13.63 2.16 -15.23
C HIS A 74 14.05 1.32 -14.02
N ALA A 75 14.79 1.90 -13.09
CA ALA A 75 15.23 1.19 -11.89
C ALA A 75 14.04 0.69 -11.07
N THR A 76 12.97 1.48 -10.97
CA THR A 76 11.76 1.03 -10.25
C THR A 76 11.14 -0.19 -10.92
N LEU A 77 11.02 -0.20 -12.25
CA LEU A 77 10.53 -1.36 -13.00
C LEU A 77 11.39 -2.62 -12.78
N ASP A 78 12.70 -2.47 -12.62
CA ASP A 78 13.60 -3.60 -12.36
C ASP A 78 13.40 -4.20 -10.96
N TYR A 79 13.10 -3.38 -9.95
CA TYR A 79 13.03 -3.80 -8.55
C TYR A 79 11.64 -4.27 -8.09
N ILE A 80 10.56 -3.82 -8.73
CA ILE A 80 9.21 -4.20 -8.33
C ILE A 80 8.85 -5.63 -8.78
N SER A 81 8.01 -6.30 -7.97
CA SER A 81 7.50 -7.62 -8.32
C SER A 81 6.43 -7.56 -9.43
N SER A 82 5.53 -6.57 -9.35
CA SER A 82 4.39 -6.44 -10.27
C SER A 82 4.71 -5.49 -11.43
N LYS A 83 5.54 -5.96 -12.38
CA LYS A 83 5.98 -5.17 -13.54
C LYS A 83 4.81 -4.65 -14.37
N ASP A 84 3.84 -5.52 -14.65
CA ASP A 84 2.67 -5.19 -15.47
C ASP A 84 1.78 -4.12 -14.84
N SER A 85 1.61 -4.15 -13.52
CA SER A 85 0.84 -3.13 -12.80
C SER A 85 1.53 -1.76 -12.85
N PHE A 86 2.86 -1.74 -12.79
CA PHE A 86 3.62 -0.49 -12.93
C PHE A 86 3.62 0.04 -14.35
N LEU A 87 3.79 -0.83 -15.35
CA LEU A 87 3.65 -0.44 -16.75
C LEU A 87 2.24 0.12 -17.01
N THR A 88 1.21 -0.52 -16.46
CA THR A 88 -0.16 0.00 -16.51
C THR A 88 -0.24 1.40 -15.93
N LEU A 89 0.21 1.58 -14.68
CA LEU A 89 0.18 2.88 -13.99
C LEU A 89 0.94 3.96 -14.77
N LEU A 90 2.13 3.65 -15.29
CA LEU A 90 2.94 4.56 -16.07
C LEU A 90 2.20 4.99 -17.33
N PHE A 91 1.78 4.04 -18.17
CA PHE A 91 1.19 4.37 -19.46
C PHE A 91 -0.17 5.05 -19.33
N THR A 92 -0.99 4.66 -18.35
CA THR A 92 -2.24 5.37 -18.08
C THR A 92 -1.99 6.80 -17.62
N PHE A 93 -1.00 7.02 -16.73
CA PHE A 93 -0.62 8.36 -16.27
C PHE A 93 -0.15 9.24 -17.43
N LEU A 94 0.76 8.72 -18.27
CA LEU A 94 1.27 9.48 -19.42
C LEU A 94 0.14 9.86 -20.39
N HIS A 95 -0.76 8.93 -20.69
CA HIS A 95 -1.88 9.19 -21.57
C HIS A 95 -2.87 10.20 -20.96
N GLU A 96 -3.22 10.06 -19.68
CA GLU A 96 -4.09 11.01 -18.97
C GLU A 96 -3.50 12.42 -18.98
N ASN A 97 -2.20 12.53 -18.73
CA ASN A 97 -1.49 13.80 -18.72
C ASN A 97 -1.49 14.49 -20.09
N LEU A 98 -1.29 13.74 -21.17
CA LEU A 98 -1.17 14.29 -22.52
C LEU A 98 -2.52 14.50 -23.21
N ALA A 99 -3.47 13.59 -23.04
CA ALA A 99 -4.76 13.60 -23.71
C ALA A 99 -5.88 14.24 -22.87
N GLY A 100 -5.69 14.39 -21.55
CA GLY A 100 -6.69 14.97 -20.65
C GLY A 100 -7.95 14.11 -20.49
N VAL A 101 -7.87 12.81 -20.76
CA VAL A 101 -8.98 11.86 -20.70
C VAL A 101 -8.65 10.70 -19.77
N THR A 102 -9.67 10.11 -19.12
CA THR A 102 -9.50 8.88 -18.34
C THR A 102 -8.93 7.77 -19.23
N SER A 103 -7.84 7.15 -18.76
CA SER A 103 -7.12 6.17 -19.57
C SER A 103 -7.32 4.74 -19.10
N ASN A 104 -6.98 3.81 -19.99
CA ASN A 104 -6.69 2.43 -19.66
C ASN A 104 -5.50 1.99 -20.53
N ILE A 105 -4.89 0.84 -20.19
CA ILE A 105 -3.67 0.40 -20.88
C ILE A 105 -3.85 0.22 -22.39
N THR A 106 -5.01 -0.24 -22.84
CA THR A 106 -5.26 -0.43 -24.28
C THR A 106 -5.27 0.90 -25.01
N LEU A 107 -5.97 1.90 -24.47
CA LEU A 107 -6.01 3.25 -25.04
C LEU A 107 -4.62 3.88 -25.02
N ALA A 108 -3.91 3.79 -23.89
CA ALA A 108 -2.57 4.35 -23.76
C ALA A 108 -1.59 3.74 -24.78
N LEU A 109 -1.54 2.40 -24.91
CA LEU A 109 -0.66 1.76 -25.88
C LEU A 109 -1.01 2.13 -27.32
N SER A 110 -2.30 2.21 -27.66
CA SER A 110 -2.73 2.64 -29.01
C SER A 110 -2.35 4.08 -29.30
N TYR A 111 -2.41 4.96 -28.30
CA TYR A 111 -2.03 6.37 -28.46
C TYR A 111 -0.53 6.52 -28.73
N PHE A 112 0.33 5.64 -28.20
CA PHE A 112 1.78 5.73 -28.33
C PHE A 112 2.38 4.83 -29.43
N GLU A 113 1.57 4.02 -30.12
CA GLU A 113 2.04 2.99 -31.06
C GLU A 113 2.99 3.54 -32.13
N ASP A 114 2.71 4.74 -32.63
CA ASP A 114 3.41 5.45 -33.68
C ASP A 114 4.29 6.61 -33.17
N PHE A 115 4.64 6.60 -31.88
CA PHE A 115 5.49 7.61 -31.23
C PHE A 115 6.79 7.92 -32.00
N SER A 116 7.40 6.92 -32.63
CA SER A 116 8.64 7.11 -33.40
C SER A 116 8.49 8.08 -34.57
N SER A 117 7.27 8.21 -35.10
CA SER A 117 6.91 9.06 -36.25
C SER A 117 6.47 10.47 -35.83
N TRP A 118 6.39 10.75 -34.53
CA TRP A 118 5.91 12.04 -34.04
C TRP A 118 6.92 13.17 -34.23
N GLU A 119 6.41 14.38 -34.41
CA GLU A 119 7.21 15.61 -34.45
C GLU A 119 7.96 15.85 -33.14
N PRO A 120 9.18 16.43 -33.17
CA PRO A 120 9.99 16.67 -31.97
C PRO A 120 9.27 17.48 -30.88
N ALA A 121 8.42 18.43 -31.28
CA ALA A 121 7.62 19.23 -30.35
C ALA A 121 6.63 18.35 -29.56
N THR A 122 5.91 17.45 -30.22
CA THR A 122 4.97 16.54 -29.55
C THR A 122 5.70 15.53 -28.66
N ARG A 123 6.86 15.04 -29.10
CA ARG A 123 7.72 14.14 -28.30
C ARG A 123 8.21 14.81 -27.01
N SER A 124 8.42 16.13 -27.03
CA SER A 124 8.78 16.89 -25.83
C SER A 124 7.70 16.84 -24.75
N GLY A 125 6.43 16.71 -25.13
CA GLY A 125 5.31 16.50 -24.21
C GLY A 125 5.45 15.20 -23.43
N VAL A 126 5.81 14.10 -24.10
CA VAL A 126 6.07 12.80 -23.43
C VAL A 126 7.23 12.92 -22.44
N ARG A 127 8.28 13.69 -22.79
CA ARG A 127 9.39 13.96 -21.87
C ARG A 127 8.92 14.70 -20.62
N GLY A 128 8.09 15.73 -20.76
CA GLY A 128 7.49 16.44 -19.63
C GLY A 128 6.63 15.50 -18.77
N ALA A 129 5.78 14.70 -19.38
CA ALA A 129 4.93 13.73 -18.68
C ALA A 129 5.75 12.66 -17.92
N LEU A 130 6.89 12.22 -18.44
CA LEU A 130 7.83 11.34 -17.72
C LEU A 130 8.45 12.01 -16.50
N GLU A 131 8.79 13.29 -16.59
CA GLU A 131 9.31 14.07 -15.47
C GLU A 131 8.24 14.22 -14.37
N GLU A 132 7.00 14.54 -14.76
CA GLU A 132 5.86 14.63 -13.87
C GLU A 132 5.54 13.28 -13.20
N PHE A 133 5.59 12.19 -13.95
CA PHE A 133 5.41 10.84 -13.39
C PHE A 133 6.51 10.50 -12.37
N ALA A 134 7.76 10.87 -12.66
CA ALA A 134 8.86 10.66 -11.72
C ALA A 134 8.70 11.52 -10.45
N ASP A 135 8.25 12.77 -10.56
CA ASP A 135 7.96 13.63 -9.40
C ASP A 135 6.78 13.08 -8.59
N TYR A 136 5.75 12.55 -9.26
CA TYR A 136 4.65 11.82 -8.64
C TYR A 136 5.17 10.62 -7.85
N MET A 137 6.06 9.80 -8.43
CA MET A 137 6.65 8.66 -7.73
C MET A 137 7.44 9.08 -6.48
N VAL A 138 8.26 10.13 -6.60
CA VAL A 138 9.01 10.70 -5.47
C VAL A 138 8.05 11.14 -4.37
N THR A 139 7.04 11.91 -4.73
CA THR A 139 6.13 12.53 -3.77
C THR A 139 5.22 11.52 -3.09
N GLN A 140 4.64 10.58 -3.82
CA GLN A 140 3.65 9.64 -3.30
C GLN A 140 4.26 8.38 -2.71
N PHE A 141 5.38 7.89 -3.24
CA PHE A 141 5.95 6.61 -2.80
C PHE A 141 7.23 6.78 -1.99
N PHE A 142 8.16 7.65 -2.40
CA PHE A 142 9.48 7.70 -1.78
C PHE A 142 9.59 8.68 -0.59
N LEU A 143 8.92 9.84 -0.64
CA LEU A 143 8.93 10.80 0.47
C LEU A 143 8.26 10.29 1.74
N PRO A 144 7.08 9.61 1.71
CA PRO A 144 6.47 9.05 2.91
C PRO A 144 7.38 8.02 3.59
N LEU A 145 8.13 7.23 2.81
CA LEU A 145 9.12 6.29 3.33
C LEU A 145 10.27 7.00 4.03
N ARG A 146 10.72 8.16 3.53
CA ARG A 146 11.74 8.98 4.21
C ARG A 146 11.24 9.54 5.54
N GLY A 147 9.99 10.00 5.60
CA GLY A 147 9.37 10.47 6.86
C GLY A 147 9.23 9.36 7.91
N SER A 148 8.96 8.13 7.50
CA SER A 148 8.91 6.97 8.41
C SER A 148 10.30 6.46 8.80
N SER A 149 11.32 6.65 7.95
CA SER A 149 12.67 6.15 8.16
C SER A 149 13.46 6.89 9.26
N VAL A 150 13.02 8.08 9.68
CA VAL A 150 13.61 8.83 10.81
C VAL A 150 13.23 8.21 12.17
N LYS A 151 12.23 7.31 12.19
CA LYS A 151 11.99 6.39 13.31
C LYS A 151 12.49 5.01 12.92
N THR A 152 13.81 4.82 12.90
CA THR A 152 14.32 3.48 13.18
C THR A 152 13.80 3.07 14.54
N PRO A 153 13.07 1.95 14.69
CA PRO A 153 12.96 1.31 15.97
C PRO A 153 14.40 1.12 16.45
N GLN A 154 14.69 1.62 17.65
CA GLN A 154 15.92 1.38 18.39
C GLN A 154 16.50 0.00 18.04
N PRO A 155 17.80 -0.13 17.73
CA PRO A 155 18.41 -1.41 17.42
C PRO A 155 18.01 -2.40 18.51
N THR A 156 17.34 -3.47 18.10
CA THR A 156 16.91 -4.54 19.00
C THR A 156 18.13 -4.95 19.82
N PRO A 157 18.11 -4.83 21.16
CA PRO A 157 19.26 -5.17 21.97
C PRO A 157 19.66 -6.62 21.68
N THR A 158 20.96 -6.85 21.50
CA THR A 158 21.58 -8.14 21.14
C THR A 158 21.09 -9.30 22.02
N SER A 159 20.63 -9.01 23.24
CA SER A 159 19.97 -9.95 24.16
C SER A 159 18.72 -10.64 23.60
N LEU A 160 18.09 -10.11 22.55
CA LEU A 160 16.87 -10.67 21.92
C LEU A 160 17.14 -11.46 20.63
N SER A 161 18.34 -11.40 20.07
CA SER A 161 18.71 -12.14 18.85
C SER A 161 18.98 -13.63 19.10
N THR A 162 19.08 -14.06 20.35
CA THR A 162 19.37 -15.45 20.75
C THR A 162 18.13 -16.31 20.95
N ILE A 163 16.90 -15.78 20.79
CA ILE A 163 15.72 -16.64 20.77
C ILE A 163 15.66 -17.28 19.38
N GLN A 164 16.27 -18.47 19.32
CA GLN A 164 16.31 -19.36 18.17
C GLN A 164 14.97 -19.40 17.44
N ALA A 165 15.08 -19.39 16.12
CA ALA A 165 14.06 -19.81 15.20
C ALA A 165 13.67 -21.27 15.49
N SER A 166 12.77 -21.46 16.45
CA SER A 166 12.04 -22.70 16.64
C SER A 166 10.56 -22.36 16.75
N THR A 167 9.79 -23.07 15.92
CA THR A 167 8.33 -23.16 15.83
C THR A 167 7.53 -21.93 15.36
N THR A 168 7.06 -22.06 14.11
CA THR A 168 5.98 -21.34 13.39
C THR A 168 4.64 -21.24 14.16
N THR A 169 4.55 -21.80 15.37
CA THR A 169 3.36 -21.81 16.23
C THR A 169 3.19 -20.51 17.04
N GLY A 170 4.23 -19.67 17.14
CA GLY A 170 4.22 -18.44 17.97
C GLY A 170 3.68 -17.17 17.30
N THR A 171 3.44 -17.14 15.99
CA THR A 171 3.06 -15.92 15.26
C THR A 171 1.68 -15.41 15.63
N LYS A 172 0.66 -16.28 15.74
CA LYS A 172 -0.72 -15.84 16.07
C LYS A 172 -0.82 -15.24 17.48
N GLN A 173 -0.19 -15.89 18.47
CA GLN A 173 -0.16 -15.40 19.86
C GLN A 173 0.56 -14.05 19.95
N ARG A 174 1.73 -13.94 19.32
CA ARG A 174 2.52 -12.69 19.30
C ARG A 174 1.76 -11.56 18.59
N ILE A 175 1.14 -11.85 17.44
CA ILE A 175 0.31 -10.89 16.70
C ILE A 175 -0.92 -10.48 17.53
N SER A 176 -1.54 -11.41 18.26
CA SER A 176 -2.67 -11.12 19.15
C SER A 176 -2.28 -10.17 20.28
N VAL A 177 -1.14 -10.41 20.94
CA VAL A 177 -0.61 -9.52 21.98
C VAL A 177 -0.24 -8.14 21.42
N LEU A 178 0.40 -8.09 20.25
CA LEU A 178 0.71 -6.82 19.57
C LEU A 178 -0.55 -6.04 19.21
N ARG A 179 -1.56 -6.71 18.63
CA ARG A 179 -2.87 -6.10 18.31
C ARG A 179 -3.55 -5.60 19.57
N HIS A 180 -3.57 -6.40 20.64
CA HIS A 180 -4.12 -6.00 21.92
C HIS A 180 -3.42 -4.74 22.46
N ASN A 181 -2.09 -4.71 22.49
CA ASN A 181 -1.32 -3.56 22.96
C ASN A 181 -1.54 -2.31 22.10
N CYS A 182 -1.66 -2.48 20.77
CA CYS A 182 -2.00 -1.39 19.86
C CYS A 182 -3.41 -0.85 20.13
N LEU A 183 -4.41 -1.72 20.32
CA LEU A 183 -5.79 -1.33 20.63
C LEU A 183 -5.88 -0.62 21.98
N VAL A 184 -5.18 -1.11 23.01
CA VAL A 184 -5.12 -0.45 24.32
C VAL A 184 -4.49 0.94 24.21
N ARG A 185 -3.43 1.09 23.41
CA ARG A 185 -2.81 2.41 23.19
C ARG A 185 -3.72 3.34 22.40
N ASP A 186 -4.40 2.85 21.39
CA ASP A 186 -5.28 3.64 20.53
C ASP A 186 -6.59 4.02 21.23
N HIS A 187 -7.05 3.20 22.18
CA HIS A 187 -8.18 3.52 23.07
C HIS A 187 -8.00 4.83 23.84
N HIS A 188 -6.76 5.13 24.25
CA HIS A 188 -6.42 6.38 24.95
C HIS A 188 -6.03 7.51 24.00
N ARG A 189 -6.36 7.41 22.71
CA ARG A 189 -6.07 8.43 21.71
C ARG A 189 -7.34 8.83 20.99
N CYS A 190 -7.57 10.13 20.88
CA CYS A 190 -8.64 10.63 20.04
C CYS A 190 -8.32 10.37 18.57
N VAL A 191 -9.18 9.64 17.86
CA VAL A 191 -8.97 9.29 16.43
C VAL A 191 -8.91 10.53 15.55
N VAL A 192 -9.76 11.53 15.82
CA VAL A 192 -9.85 12.78 15.04
C VAL A 192 -8.68 13.71 15.30
N THR A 193 -8.39 14.01 16.57
CA THR A 193 -7.36 15.00 16.92
C THR A 193 -5.98 14.41 17.11
N ARG A 194 -5.86 13.08 17.13
CA ARG A 194 -4.63 12.32 17.41
C ARG A 194 -4.00 12.61 18.79
N LYS A 195 -4.67 13.39 19.66
CA LYS A 195 -4.23 13.70 21.03
C LYS A 195 -4.40 12.49 21.94
N PHE A 196 -3.42 12.27 22.82
CA PHE A 196 -3.41 11.18 23.78
C PHE A 196 -4.01 11.65 25.13
N ASP A 197 -4.67 10.75 25.83
CA ASP A 197 -5.26 10.98 27.15
C ASP A 197 -4.16 11.29 28.19
N ILE A 198 -4.19 12.50 28.74
CA ILE A 198 -3.19 12.98 29.68
C ILE A 198 -3.23 12.24 31.02
N THR A 199 -4.40 11.71 31.41
CA THR A 199 -4.57 10.96 32.65
C THR A 199 -3.90 9.59 32.52
N GLU A 200 -4.14 8.90 31.40
CA GLU A 200 -3.46 7.64 31.10
C GLU A 200 -1.94 7.83 30.98
N ALA A 201 -1.48 8.93 30.37
CA ALA A 201 -0.05 9.22 30.26
C ALA A 201 0.62 9.33 31.64
N ARG A 202 -0.03 10.02 32.58
CA ARG A 202 0.44 10.13 33.97
C ARG A 202 0.47 8.77 34.68
N MET A 203 -0.55 7.93 34.47
CA MET A 203 -0.60 6.59 35.07
C MET A 203 0.48 5.66 34.52
N ARG A 204 0.80 5.71 33.23
CA ARG A 204 1.92 4.96 32.63
C ARG A 204 3.26 5.38 33.23
N LEU A 205 3.50 6.69 33.31
CA LEU A 205 4.71 7.24 33.90
C LEU A 205 4.90 6.81 35.36
N ALA A 206 3.80 6.76 36.14
CA ALA A 206 3.85 6.29 37.52
C ALA A 206 4.13 4.79 37.63
N ARG A 207 3.61 3.96 36.71
CA ARG A 207 3.91 2.52 36.64
C ARG A 207 5.37 2.26 36.28
N ASP A 208 5.89 2.97 35.28
CA ASP A 208 7.29 2.80 34.84
C ASP A 208 8.28 3.20 35.94
N LYS A 209 7.96 4.25 36.71
CA LYS A 209 8.74 4.65 37.90
C LYS A 209 8.70 3.60 39.02
N LYS A 210 7.61 2.86 39.18
CA LYS A 210 7.48 1.78 40.18
C LYS A 210 8.19 0.48 39.79
N LEU A 211 8.49 0.27 38.51
CA LEU A 211 9.23 -0.90 38.05
C LEU A 211 10.76 -0.76 38.16
N HIS A 212 11.27 0.43 38.48
CA HIS A 212 12.71 0.75 38.53
C HIS A 212 13.18 1.26 39.91
N GLY A 213 12.38 1.10 40.95
CA GLY A 213 12.74 1.36 42.35
C GLY A 213 12.47 0.12 43.19
#